data_AF-A0AAW0UHW1-F1
#
_entry.id   AF-A0AAW0UHW1-F1
#
_cell.length_a   1.000
_cell.length_b   1.000
_cell.length_c   1.000
_cell.angle_alpha   90.00
_cell.angle_beta   90.00
_cell.angle_gamma   90.00
#
_symmetry.space_group_name_H-M   'P 1'
#
loop_
_entity.id
_entity.type
_entity.pdbx_description
1 polymer ?
#
loop_
_entity_poly.entity_id
_entity_poly.type
_entity_poly.pdbx_seq_one_letter_code
_entity_poly.pdbx_strand_id
1 'polypeptide(L)'
;MYRYRAVLLRARFDENKDVKDMRVAQQLLDEGEKELFSLIHYQPRQFAYSPGGVAHGREVVPPDWVLDYWHPMEKAAYPEYFARREQRKKEYIEWWEKTYGKPAEPAH
;
A
#
# COMPACT_ATOMS: atom_id res chain seq x y z
N MET A 1 -22.81 -3.10 -23.23
CA MET A 1 -22.24 -4.42 -22.88
C MET A 1 -20.73 -4.27 -22.66
N TYR A 2 -20.21 -4.55 -21.45
CA TYR A 2 -18.79 -4.33 -21.10
C TYR A 2 -17.82 -5.19 -21.92
N ARG A 3 -18.09 -6.50 -22.01
CA ARG A 3 -17.19 -7.48 -22.65
C ARG A 3 -16.84 -7.13 -24.11
N TYR A 4 -17.84 -6.73 -24.90
CA TYR A 4 -17.63 -6.35 -26.30
C TYR A 4 -16.65 -5.17 -26.45
N ARG A 5 -16.89 -4.07 -25.72
CA ARG A 5 -16.03 -2.88 -25.78
C ARG A 5 -14.62 -3.13 -25.23
N ALA A 6 -14.50 -3.94 -24.18
CA ALA A 6 -13.20 -4.30 -23.61
C ALA A 6 -12.33 -5.10 -24.60
N VAL A 7 -12.93 -5.99 -25.40
CA VAL A 7 -12.22 -6.75 -26.43
C VAL A 7 -11.76 -5.85 -27.57
N LEU A 8 -12.61 -4.93 -28.06
CA LEU A 8 -12.22 -3.96 -29.09
C LEU A 8 -11.07 -3.05 -28.62
N LEU A 9 -11.14 -2.57 -27.37
CA LEU A 9 -10.07 -1.75 -26.80
C LEU A 9 -8.77 -2.55 -26.68
N ARG A 10 -8.84 -3.81 -26.24
CA ARG A 10 -7.66 -4.69 -26.17
C ARG A 10 -7.03 -4.91 -27.55
N ALA A 11 -7.84 -5.13 -28.58
CA ALA A 11 -7.36 -5.28 -29.96
C ALA A 11 -6.56 -4.04 -30.43
N ARG A 12 -7.03 -2.82 -30.14
CA ARG A 12 -6.29 -1.57 -30.44
C ARG A 12 -4.91 -1.52 -29.78
N PHE A 13 -4.81 -1.98 -28.52
CA PHE A 13 -3.52 -2.08 -27.84
C PHE A 13 -2.62 -3.16 -28.48
N ASP A 14 -3.18 -4.31 -28.85
CA ASP A 14 -2.43 -5.40 -29.47
C ASP A 14 -1.91 -5.04 -30.87
N GLU A 15 -2.62 -4.18 -31.63
CA GLU A 15 -2.17 -3.65 -32.93
C GLU A 15 -0.89 -2.79 -32.82
N ASN A 16 -0.70 -2.10 -31.70
CA ASN A 16 0.41 -1.17 -31.48
C ASN A 16 1.51 -1.72 -30.56
N LYS A 17 1.43 -3.00 -30.17
CA LYS A 17 2.35 -3.60 -29.18
C LYS A 17 3.81 -3.72 -29.66
N ASP A 18 4.00 -3.85 -30.98
CA ASP A 18 5.31 -4.14 -31.60
C ASP A 18 5.98 -2.87 -32.19
N VAL A 19 5.51 -1.67 -31.81
CA VAL A 19 6.12 -0.39 -32.22
C VAL A 19 7.53 -0.28 -31.63
N LYS A 20 8.55 -0.31 -32.49
CA LYS A 20 9.97 -0.25 -32.08
C LYS A 20 10.50 1.17 -31.89
N ASP A 21 9.89 2.15 -32.53
CA ASP A 21 10.29 3.55 -32.39
C ASP A 21 9.67 4.13 -31.12
N MET A 22 10.52 4.44 -30.15
CA MET A 22 10.12 5.01 -28.87
C MET A 22 9.46 6.38 -29.00
N ARG A 23 9.77 7.16 -30.04
CA ARG A 23 9.15 8.48 -30.27
C ARG A 23 7.69 8.32 -30.64
N VAL A 24 7.40 7.36 -31.52
CA VAL A 24 6.04 7.02 -31.94
C VAL A 24 5.28 6.39 -30.76
N ALA A 25 5.92 5.50 -30.00
CA ALA A 25 5.31 4.90 -28.82
C ALA A 25 4.91 5.95 -27.77
N GLN A 26 5.77 6.95 -27.53
CA GLN A 26 5.46 8.05 -26.62
C GLN A 26 4.30 8.91 -27.14
N GLN A 27 4.29 9.25 -28.43
CA GLN A 27 3.18 9.99 -29.04
C GLN A 27 1.84 9.25 -28.89
N LEU A 28 1.82 7.94 -29.16
CA LEU A 28 0.63 7.11 -29.00
C LEU A 28 0.17 7.04 -27.54
N LEU A 29 1.11 7.04 -26.58
CA LEU A 29 0.79 7.09 -25.15
C LEU A 29 0.15 8.43 -24.78
N ASP A 30 0.75 9.54 -25.19
CA ASP A 30 0.23 10.89 -24.93
C ASP A 30 -1.16 11.09 -25.53
N GLU A 31 -1.41 10.55 -26.73
CA GLU A 31 -2.72 10.57 -27.38
C GLU A 31 -3.74 9.69 -26.63
N GLY A 32 -3.32 8.51 -26.18
CA GLY A 32 -4.16 7.60 -25.40
C GLY A 32 -4.56 8.18 -24.04
N GLU A 33 -3.66 8.88 -23.35
CA GLU A 33 -3.96 9.57 -22.09
C GLU A 33 -4.95 10.72 -22.29
N LYS A 34 -4.82 11.50 -23.38
CA LYS A 34 -5.78 12.56 -23.74
C LYS A 34 -7.16 11.99 -24.07
N GLU A 35 -7.22 10.88 -24.82
CA GLU A 35 -8.47 10.16 -25.11
C GLU A 35 -9.13 9.69 -23.81
N LEU A 36 -8.36 9.05 -22.91
CA LEU A 36 -8.85 8.59 -21.62
C LEU A 36 -9.38 9.75 -20.78
N PHE A 37 -8.63 10.85 -20.66
CA PHE A 37 -9.04 12.01 -19.87
C PHE A 37 -10.35 12.62 -20.39
N SER A 38 -10.54 12.67 -21.71
CA SER A 38 -11.74 13.24 -22.33
C SER A 38 -12.98 12.35 -22.19
N LEU A 39 -12.77 11.03 -22.09
CA LEU A 39 -13.84 10.03 -22.07
C LEU A 39 -14.09 9.41 -20.68
N ILE A 40 -13.25 9.71 -19.69
CA ILE A 40 -13.38 9.13 -18.35
C ILE A 40 -14.74 9.49 -17.75
N HIS A 41 -15.37 8.51 -17.12
CA HIS A 41 -16.63 8.74 -16.44
C HIS A 41 -16.41 9.64 -15.22
N TYR A 42 -17.32 10.59 -14.97
CA TYR A 42 -17.21 11.55 -13.87
C TYR A 42 -17.09 10.89 -12.49
N GLN A 43 -17.66 9.68 -12.31
CA GLN A 43 -17.56 8.91 -11.08
C GLN A 43 -17.09 7.48 -11.37
N PRO A 44 -15.77 7.25 -11.50
CA PRO A 44 -15.22 5.92 -11.75
C PRO A 44 -15.61 4.93 -10.65
N ARG A 45 -15.82 3.66 -11.02
CA ARG A 45 -16.04 2.60 -10.04
C ARG A 45 -14.76 2.37 -9.23
N GLN A 46 -14.83 2.56 -7.92
CA GLN A 46 -13.73 2.30 -7.00
C GLN A 46 -14.03 1.06 -6.14
N PHE A 47 -12.98 0.32 -5.78
CA PHE A 47 -13.11 -0.77 -4.82
C PHE A 47 -13.26 -0.18 -3.41
N ALA A 48 -14.01 -0.87 -2.54
CA ALA A 48 -14.44 -0.30 -1.27
C ALA A 48 -13.27 0.16 -0.39
N TYR A 49 -12.19 -0.63 -0.32
CA TYR A 49 -11.04 -0.36 0.54
C TYR A 49 -9.88 0.36 -0.16
N SER A 50 -9.97 0.59 -1.48
CA SER A 50 -8.96 1.39 -2.20
C SER A 50 -9.10 2.87 -1.85
N PRO A 51 -8.03 3.69 -1.98
CA PRO A 51 -8.12 5.14 -1.82
C PRO A 51 -9.28 5.74 -2.63
N GLY A 52 -10.12 6.53 -1.97
CA GLY A 52 -11.36 7.10 -2.54
C GLY A 52 -12.61 6.22 -2.37
N GLY A 53 -12.44 4.94 -2.09
CA GLY A 53 -13.55 4.00 -1.88
C GLY A 53 -14.35 4.26 -0.61
N VAL A 54 -15.60 3.79 -0.59
CA VAL A 54 -16.59 4.00 0.49
C VAL A 54 -16.19 3.40 1.86
N ALA A 55 -15.21 2.50 1.89
CA ALA A 55 -14.70 1.87 3.09
C ALA A 55 -13.20 2.13 3.32
N HIS A 56 -12.60 3.04 2.55
CA HIS A 56 -11.20 3.41 2.72
C HIS A 56 -10.99 4.04 4.10
N GLY A 57 -10.06 3.50 4.88
CA GLY A 57 -9.78 3.96 6.24
C GLY A 57 -10.95 3.78 7.22
N ARG A 58 -11.92 2.91 6.91
CA ARG A 58 -13.06 2.63 7.81
C ARG A 58 -12.60 2.03 9.13
N GLU A 59 -11.61 1.15 9.09
CA GLU A 59 -10.97 0.58 10.26
C GLU A 59 -9.65 1.30 10.51
N VAL A 60 -9.53 1.91 11.69
CA VAL A 60 -8.30 2.53 12.15
C VAL A 60 -7.58 1.50 13.02
N VAL A 61 -6.48 0.95 12.51
CA VAL A 61 -5.64 0.02 13.27
C VAL A 61 -4.67 0.86 14.11
N PRO A 62 -4.80 0.89 15.45
CA PRO A 62 -3.87 1.61 16.29
C PRO A 62 -2.48 0.96 16.21
N PRO A 63 -1.39 1.74 16.32
CA PRO A 63 -0.06 1.17 16.32
C PRO A 63 0.20 0.35 17.59
N ASP A 64 0.99 -0.73 17.47
CA ASP A 64 1.18 -1.71 18.56
C ASP A 64 1.70 -1.07 19.86
N TRP A 65 2.56 -0.06 19.77
CA TRP A 65 3.17 0.60 20.93
C TRP A 65 2.15 1.24 21.89
N VAL A 66 0.90 1.47 21.45
CA VAL A 66 -0.18 1.98 22.32
C VAL A 66 -0.43 1.04 23.51
N LEU A 67 -0.25 -0.27 23.32
CA LEU A 67 -0.42 -1.27 24.37
C LEU A 67 0.63 -1.16 25.49
N ASP A 68 1.74 -0.46 25.27
CA ASP A 68 2.74 -0.20 26.32
C ASP A 68 2.22 0.75 27.40
N TYR A 69 1.26 1.61 27.06
CA TYR A 69 0.68 2.60 27.98
C TYR A 69 -0.47 2.06 28.85
N TRP A 70 -0.91 0.82 28.63
CA TRP A 70 -1.99 0.22 29.42
C TRP A 70 -1.63 0.11 30.91
N HIS A 71 -2.62 0.27 31.79
CA HIS A 71 -2.40 0.14 33.22
C HIS A 71 -2.01 -1.31 33.57
N PRO A 72 -1.11 -1.56 34.55
CA PRO A 72 -0.68 -2.92 34.88
C PRO A 72 -1.82 -3.90 35.18
N MET A 73 -2.93 -3.42 35.77
CA MET A 73 -4.11 -4.25 36.01
C MET A 73 -4.80 -4.70 34.71
N GLU A 74 -4.83 -3.85 33.68
CA GLU A 74 -5.40 -4.19 32.36
C GLU A 74 -4.49 -5.19 31.64
N LYS A 75 -3.17 -5.02 31.77
CA LYS A 75 -2.19 -5.98 31.23
C LYS A 75 -2.28 -7.34 31.93
N ALA A 76 -2.52 -7.35 33.23
CA ALA A 76 -2.66 -8.57 34.03
C ALA A 76 -3.85 -9.45 33.59
N ALA A 77 -4.85 -8.89 32.91
CA ALA A 77 -5.94 -9.66 32.33
C ALA A 77 -5.48 -10.54 31.14
N TYR A 78 -4.33 -10.24 30.51
CA TYR A 78 -3.82 -10.92 29.33
C TYR A 78 -2.36 -11.37 29.51
N PRO A 79 -2.05 -12.22 30.51
CA PRO A 79 -0.67 -12.50 30.93
C PRO A 79 0.17 -13.17 29.82
N GLU A 80 -0.39 -14.15 29.11
CA GLU A 80 0.32 -14.85 28.03
C GLU A 80 0.64 -13.95 26.84
N TYR A 81 -0.28 -13.05 26.48
CA TYR A 81 -0.09 -12.12 25.38
C TYR A 81 1.05 -11.13 25.67
N PHE A 82 1.04 -10.51 26.86
CA PHE A 82 2.07 -9.54 27.24
C PHE A 82 3.43 -10.22 27.47
N ALA A 83 3.48 -11.45 28.00
CA ALA A 83 4.74 -12.21 28.11
C ALA A 83 5.38 -12.46 26.73
N ARG A 84 4.60 -12.91 25.74
CA ARG A 84 5.07 -13.11 24.36
C ARG A 84 5.46 -11.80 23.68
N ARG A 85 4.79 -10.70 24.01
CA ARG A 85 5.09 -9.36 23.47
C ARG A 85 6.44 -8.85 23.97
N GLU A 86 6.73 -8.99 25.26
CA GLU A 86 8.03 -8.61 25.82
C GLU A 86 9.19 -9.43 25.24
N GLN A 87 8.97 -10.73 24.96
CA GLN A 87 9.95 -11.53 24.24
C GLN A 87 10.23 -10.97 22.84
N ARG A 88 9.18 -10.69 22.05
CA ARG A 88 9.33 -10.13 20.69
C ARG A 88 10.01 -8.76 20.67
N LYS A 89 9.79 -7.92 21.69
CA LYS A 89 10.49 -6.64 21.84
C LYS A 89 11.99 -6.82 22.03
N LYS A 90 12.41 -7.81 22.83
CA LYS A 90 13.83 -8.15 23.00
C LYS A 90 14.46 -8.66 21.71
N GLU A 91 13.79 -9.61 21.05
CA GLU A 91 14.23 -10.15 19.76
C GLU A 91 14.40 -9.04 18.71
N TYR A 92 13.49 -8.06 18.68
CA TYR A 92 13.59 -6.91 17.79
C TYR A 92 14.81 -6.02 18.09
N ILE A 93 15.10 -5.74 19.36
CA ILE A 93 16.28 -4.95 19.76
C ILE A 93 17.56 -5.69 19.38
N GLU A 94 17.65 -6.99 19.67
CA GLU A 94 18.80 -7.82 19.30
C GLU A 94 19.02 -7.87 17.78
N TRP A 95 17.95 -8.03 17.00
CA TRP A 95 17.98 -7.96 15.55
C TRP A 95 18.45 -6.59 15.06
N TRP A 96 17.91 -5.50 15.63
CA TRP A 96 18.26 -4.14 15.25
C TRP A 96 19.74 -3.81 15.51
N GLU A 97 20.24 -4.12 16.71
CA GLU A 97 21.64 -3.94 17.07
C GLU A 97 22.57 -4.74 16.16
N LYS A 98 22.16 -5.95 15.76
CA LYS A 98 22.92 -6.78 14.81
C LYS A 98 22.94 -6.20 13.39
N THR A 99 21.83 -5.65 12.92
CA THR A 99 21.69 -5.15 11.54
C THR A 99 22.31 -3.76 11.35
N TYR A 100 22.15 -2.87 12.33
CA TYR A 100 22.50 -1.46 12.19
C TYR A 100 23.61 -0.99 13.16
N GLY A 101 24.02 -1.86 14.10
CA GLY A 101 24.98 -1.50 15.14
C GLY A 101 24.33 -0.72 16.29
N LYS A 102 25.08 -0.55 17.38
CA LYS A 102 24.65 0.32 18.50
C LYS A 102 24.87 1.78 18.11
N PRO A 103 23.91 2.68 18.38
CA PRO A 103 24.14 4.10 18.22
C PRO A 103 25.33 4.51 19.08
N ALA A 104 26.21 5.36 18.55
CA ALA A 104 27.34 5.89 19.31
C ALA A 104 26.82 6.60 20.57
N GLU A 105 27.45 6.35 21.71
CA GLU A 105 27.07 7.02 22.96
C GLU A 105 27.19 8.54 22.78
N PRO A 106 26.17 9.33 23.17
CA PRO A 106 26.28 10.77 23.11
C PRO A 106 27.42 11.21 24.02
N ALA A 107 28.43 11.87 23.45
CA ALA A 107 29.52 12.45 24.23
C ALA A 107 28.92 13.46 25.23
N HIS A 108 29.07 13.15 26.52
CA HIS A 108 28.67 14.02 27.63
C HIS A 108 29.59 15.22 27.78
#